data_AF-Q021G7-F1
#
_entry.id   AF-Q021G7-F1
#
_cell.length_a   1.000
_cell.length_b   1.000
_cell.length_c   1.000
_cell.angle_alpha   90.00
_cell.angle_beta   90.00
_cell.angle_gamma   90.00
#
_symmetry.space_group_name_H-M   'P 1'
#
loop_
_entity.id
_entity.type
_entity.pdbx_description
1 polymer ?
#
loop_
_entity_poly.entity_id
_entity_poly.type
_entity_poly.pdbx_seq_one_letter_code
_entity_poly.pdbx_strand_id
1 'polypeptide(L)'
;MLAAILLIHSVSVPGTTLEVNLATQVGQPYDAATIDRDVKTLWTLGKFHDISVETVNSDDGADVVFHVTKEPQYTIRDIRLKPNTFGVQITIPPGTMLTQVQAQQVANSAKKQLNEKGYSTAKITWNFTPVGAGRHDLILNVVPGQSLKLKITGDTSLHPRPKVYSAEAIDQYSARLQSHYIAQGYYDAKVNTNEEIQGKEAHVNFVVTRGDFYHPIDMKAVCGCLFEKRREAEKQGILDFSARMDESLEPKVDLGRPYTVGRITFLGHKRYSDSLIRSHFLLDEGVPLDNMLLRKSVARLNASNLFEPVDEHGVHILTDAKTGTADVVINLVERKRNYWNFAGPLPLTASLGARLPAWGKGVLELSTYSVSFNLLAFSTILKLTTARRFLPILSLERSFMPGAGFLSGFAYSPQIPWKYSVMNYGFTQVEQRLTPKLAGARGPDIVIAFQRPKGEAGLLCEAPQPRFKVVRTGAMIGLHVVRTLSSF
;
A
#
# COMPACT_ATOMS: atom_id res chain seq x y z
N MET A 1 1.76 57.58 23.88
CA MET A 1 1.29 56.43 24.68
C MET A 1 2.10 55.23 24.23
N LEU A 2 3.08 54.79 25.02
CA LEU A 2 3.82 53.56 24.75
C LEU A 2 2.86 52.39 25.03
N ALA A 3 2.60 51.54 24.04
CA ALA A 3 1.88 50.30 24.26
C ALA A 3 2.73 49.45 25.21
N ALA A 4 2.18 49.09 26.38
CA ALA A 4 2.84 48.18 27.30
C ALA A 4 3.03 46.83 26.58
N ILE A 5 4.29 46.41 26.44
CA ILE A 5 4.62 45.11 25.85
C ILE A 5 4.24 44.05 26.88
N LEU A 6 3.25 43.23 26.55
CA LEU A 6 2.86 42.08 27.36
C LEU A 6 3.93 41.00 27.21
N LEU A 7 4.65 40.68 28.28
CA LEU A 7 5.66 39.60 28.29
C LEU A 7 5.05 38.31 28.78
N ILE A 8 5.56 37.18 28.28
CA ILE A 8 5.16 35.85 28.73
C ILE A 8 5.78 35.58 30.09
N HIS A 9 4.95 35.32 31.09
CA HIS A 9 5.37 35.04 32.46
C HIS A 9 5.60 33.53 32.68
N SER A 10 4.72 32.68 32.15
CA SER A 10 4.87 31.23 32.21
C SER A 10 4.41 30.53 30.94
N VAL A 11 4.99 29.35 30.68
CA VAL A 11 4.59 28.44 29.61
C VAL A 11 4.48 27.04 30.19
N SER A 12 3.32 26.40 30.06
CA SER A 12 3.10 25.04 30.55
C SER A 12 2.31 24.18 29.56
N VAL A 13 2.53 22.87 29.60
CA VAL A 13 1.88 21.91 28.71
C VAL A 13 1.25 20.76 29.51
N PRO A 14 0.19 21.02 30.29
CA PRO A 14 -0.46 20.00 31.10
C PRO A 14 -1.07 18.89 30.23
N GLY A 15 -0.99 17.65 30.73
CA GLY A 15 -1.53 16.45 30.07
C GLY A 15 -0.48 15.60 29.32
N THR A 16 0.78 16.03 29.31
CA THR A 16 1.91 15.24 28.81
C THR A 16 3.11 15.28 29.75
N THR A 17 3.95 14.24 29.66
CA THR A 17 5.28 14.18 30.29
C THR A 17 6.39 14.23 29.24
N LEU A 18 6.03 14.43 27.97
CA LEU A 18 6.95 14.55 26.85
C LEU A 18 7.57 15.95 26.90
N GLU A 19 8.90 16.04 26.85
CA GLU A 19 9.56 17.33 26.61
C GLU A 19 9.20 17.83 25.20
N VAL A 20 8.64 19.04 25.14
CA VAL A 20 8.25 19.71 23.90
C VAL A 20 9.03 21.02 23.78
N ASN A 21 9.67 21.21 22.63
CA ASN A 21 10.41 22.42 22.34
C ASN A 21 9.46 23.42 21.68
N LEU A 22 8.92 24.35 22.48
CA LEU A 22 8.05 25.43 22.00
C LEU A 22 8.88 26.68 21.68
N ALA A 23 8.51 27.41 20.65
CA ALA A 23 9.09 28.72 20.34
C ALA A 23 8.62 29.80 21.34
N THR A 24 7.43 29.63 21.91
CA THR A 24 6.89 30.42 23.02
C THR A 24 7.73 30.17 24.27
N GLN A 25 8.36 31.21 24.79
CA GLN A 25 9.31 31.14 25.91
C GLN A 25 9.04 32.26 26.92
N VAL A 26 9.32 31.98 28.19
CA VAL A 26 9.21 32.96 29.28
C VAL A 26 10.11 34.16 29.02
N GLY A 27 9.61 35.37 29.29
CA GLY A 27 10.30 36.64 29.11
C GLY A 27 10.25 37.22 27.68
N GLN A 28 9.68 36.51 26.71
CA GLN A 28 9.47 37.03 25.35
C GLN A 28 8.18 37.84 25.25
N PRO A 29 8.09 38.79 24.30
CA PRO A 29 6.83 39.45 23.97
C PRO A 29 5.77 38.43 23.57
N TYR A 30 4.55 38.62 24.05
CA TYR A 30 3.40 37.84 23.63
C TYR A 30 3.18 38.00 22.12
N ASP A 31 3.20 36.88 21.41
CA ASP A 31 2.94 36.81 19.97
C ASP A 31 2.03 35.62 19.64
N ALA A 32 0.78 35.92 19.28
CA ALA A 32 -0.20 34.92 18.88
C ALA A 32 0.25 34.09 17.67
N ALA A 33 1.02 34.66 16.74
CA ALA A 33 1.52 33.92 15.57
C ALA A 33 2.60 32.90 15.94
N THR A 34 3.33 33.12 17.03
CA THR A 34 4.26 32.13 17.60
C THR A 34 3.49 31.02 18.30
N ILE A 35 2.46 31.35 19.10
CA ILE A 35 1.60 30.37 19.76
C ILE A 35 0.89 29.46 18.73
N ASP A 36 0.35 30.02 17.64
CA ASP A 36 -0.26 29.23 16.56
C ASP A 36 0.71 28.27 15.89
N ARG A 37 1.98 28.67 15.72
CA ARG A 37 3.04 27.81 15.18
C ARG A 37 3.38 26.68 16.15
N ASP A 38 3.38 26.96 17.45
CA ASP A 38 3.60 25.95 18.49
C ASP A 38 2.45 24.95 18.57
N VAL A 39 1.20 25.40 18.49
CA VAL A 39 0.03 24.50 18.38
C VAL A 39 0.18 23.58 17.15
N LYS A 40 0.56 24.13 15.98
CA LYS A 40 0.83 23.32 14.79
C LYS A 40 1.99 22.34 14.98
N THR A 41 3.03 22.75 15.69
CA THR A 41 4.18 21.90 15.99
C THR A 41 3.75 20.73 16.87
N LEU A 42 2.97 20.98 17.93
CA LEU A 42 2.40 19.95 18.79
C LEU A 42 1.49 18.97 18.03
N TRP A 43 0.66 19.46 17.09
CA TRP A 43 -0.12 18.62 16.18
C TRP A 43 0.78 17.74 15.30
N THR A 44 1.87 18.30 14.78
CA THR A 44 2.82 17.59 13.89
C THR A 44 3.55 16.45 14.60
N LEU A 45 3.66 16.48 15.93
CA LEU A 45 4.21 15.37 16.72
C LEU A 45 3.34 14.10 16.66
N GLY A 46 2.04 14.23 16.35
CA GLY A 46 1.10 13.10 16.24
C GLY A 46 0.90 12.33 17.55
N LYS A 47 1.13 12.97 18.70
CA LYS A 47 1.03 12.36 20.04
C LYS A 47 -0.24 12.74 20.80
N PHE A 48 -0.99 13.74 20.32
CA PHE A 48 -2.12 14.33 21.01
C PHE A 48 -3.34 14.32 20.08
N HIS A 49 -4.51 13.99 20.62
CA HIS A 49 -5.77 13.99 19.86
C HIS A 49 -6.56 15.28 20.04
N ASP A 50 -6.22 16.06 21.07
CA ASP A 50 -6.81 17.36 21.36
C ASP A 50 -5.72 18.26 21.93
N ILE A 51 -5.68 19.50 21.42
CA ILE A 51 -4.75 20.55 21.81
C ILE A 51 -5.56 21.84 21.86
N SER A 52 -5.63 22.44 23.03
CA SER A 52 -6.17 23.79 23.21
C SER A 52 -5.14 24.65 23.93
N VAL A 53 -5.16 25.95 23.64
CA VAL A 53 -4.29 26.92 24.30
C VAL A 53 -5.14 27.94 25.00
N GLU A 54 -4.83 28.17 26.28
CA GLU A 54 -5.43 29.22 27.09
C GLU A 54 -4.34 30.24 27.42
N THR A 55 -4.69 31.53 27.33
CA THR A 55 -3.81 32.62 27.76
C THR A 55 -4.51 33.38 28.86
N VAL A 56 -3.89 33.45 30.04
CA VAL A 56 -4.39 34.19 31.19
C VAL A 56 -3.49 35.40 31.41
N ASN A 57 -4.09 36.60 31.39
CA ASN A 57 -3.36 37.80 31.74
C ASN A 57 -3.26 37.91 33.26
N SER A 58 -2.05 38.04 33.77
CA SER A 58 -1.74 38.28 35.17
C SER A 58 -1.08 39.66 35.34
N ASP A 59 -0.96 40.12 36.58
CA ASP A 59 -0.24 41.36 36.90
C ASP A 59 1.26 41.28 36.51
N ASP A 60 1.81 40.06 36.41
CA ASP A 60 3.21 39.77 36.10
C ASP A 60 3.47 39.46 34.60
N GLY A 61 2.42 39.39 33.77
CA GLY A 61 2.50 39.07 32.34
C GLY A 61 1.46 38.07 31.85
N ALA A 62 1.63 37.53 30.64
CA ALA A 62 0.75 36.51 30.06
C ALA A 62 1.21 35.09 30.45
N ASP A 63 0.33 34.31 31.06
CA ASP A 63 0.53 32.88 31.29
C ASP A 63 -0.09 32.09 30.13
N VAL A 64 0.73 31.29 29.44
CA VAL A 64 0.30 30.50 28.28
C VAL A 64 0.27 29.02 28.64
N VAL A 65 -0.92 28.40 28.57
CA VAL A 65 -1.15 27.01 28.96
C VAL A 65 -1.64 26.20 27.76
N PHE A 66 -0.86 25.22 27.32
CA PHE A 66 -1.22 24.30 26.25
C PHE A 66 -1.80 23.02 26.84
N HIS A 67 -3.12 22.93 26.92
CA HIS A 67 -3.81 21.71 27.35
C HIS A 67 -3.74 20.67 26.24
N VAL A 68 -3.11 19.53 26.54
CA VAL A 68 -2.98 18.42 25.59
C VAL A 68 -3.59 17.14 26.14
N THR A 69 -4.27 16.39 25.28
CA THR A 69 -4.74 15.04 25.64
C THR A 69 -4.06 14.01 24.75
N LYS A 70 -3.41 13.01 25.38
CA LYS A 70 -2.70 11.94 24.66
C LYS A 70 -3.61 11.23 23.65
N GLU A 71 -3.06 10.88 22.50
CA GLU A 71 -3.76 10.10 21.48
C GLU A 71 -4.10 8.71 22.04
N PRO A 72 -5.39 8.32 22.11
CA PRO A 72 -5.77 6.99 22.58
C PRO A 72 -5.36 5.92 21.58
N GLN A 73 -4.85 4.79 22.08
CA GLN A 73 -4.52 3.63 21.27
C GLN A 73 -5.51 2.49 21.54
N TYR A 74 -6.14 1.99 20.47
CA TYR A 74 -7.12 0.91 20.53
C TYR A 74 -6.50 -0.38 20.03
N THR A 75 -6.48 -1.41 20.87
CA THR A 75 -6.03 -2.75 20.46
C THR A 75 -7.11 -3.43 19.62
N ILE A 76 -6.88 -3.54 18.32
CA ILE A 76 -7.86 -4.03 17.34
C ILE A 76 -7.85 -5.54 17.28
N ARG A 77 -9.00 -6.15 17.54
CA ARG A 77 -9.21 -7.59 17.35
C ARG A 77 -9.54 -7.92 15.89
N ASP A 78 -10.37 -7.10 15.26
CA ASP A 78 -10.91 -7.35 13.92
C ASP A 78 -11.43 -6.07 13.27
N ILE A 79 -11.55 -6.07 11.93
CA ILE A 79 -12.15 -4.97 11.15
C ILE A 79 -13.34 -5.52 10.39
N ARG A 80 -14.49 -4.89 10.57
CA ARG A 80 -15.75 -5.35 10.00
C ARG A 80 -16.38 -4.29 9.13
N LEU A 81 -16.62 -4.64 7.87
CA LEU A 81 -17.41 -3.80 6.97
C LEU A 81 -18.89 -4.15 7.12
N LYS A 82 -19.73 -3.13 7.30
CA LYS A 82 -21.17 -3.27 7.36
C LYS A 82 -21.83 -2.37 6.31
N PRO A 83 -22.52 -2.92 5.30
CA PRO A 83 -22.63 -4.34 4.96
C PRO A 83 -21.36 -4.90 4.27
N ASN A 84 -21.13 -6.21 4.35
CA ASN A 84 -19.91 -6.88 3.85
C ASN A 84 -19.97 -7.26 2.35
N THR A 85 -20.93 -6.72 1.60
CA THR A 85 -21.31 -7.24 0.27
C THR A 85 -20.47 -6.69 -0.88
N PHE A 86 -19.48 -5.83 -0.62
CA PHE A 86 -18.77 -5.08 -1.67
C PHE A 86 -17.41 -5.70 -2.07
N GLY A 87 -17.06 -6.86 -1.51
CA GLY A 87 -15.81 -7.57 -1.79
C GLY A 87 -14.56 -6.74 -1.51
N VAL A 88 -14.66 -5.72 -0.65
CA VAL A 88 -13.54 -4.91 -0.17
C VAL A 88 -12.82 -5.73 0.90
N GLN A 89 -11.52 -5.94 0.73
CA GLN A 89 -10.71 -6.72 1.67
C GLN A 89 -9.77 -5.77 2.39
N ILE A 90 -10.03 -5.58 3.68
CA ILE A 90 -9.16 -4.83 4.59
C ILE A 90 -8.70 -5.82 5.64
N THR A 91 -7.40 -6.07 5.66
CA THR A 91 -6.83 -7.06 6.56
C THR A 91 -5.77 -6.37 7.41
N ILE A 92 -5.97 -6.36 8.72
CA ILE A 92 -5.06 -5.76 9.70
C ILE A 92 -4.70 -6.81 10.76
N PRO A 93 -3.48 -6.79 11.31
CA PRO A 93 -3.07 -7.85 12.22
C PRO A 93 -3.93 -7.82 13.50
N PRO A 94 -4.46 -8.96 13.97
CA PRO A 94 -5.12 -8.99 15.26
C PRO A 94 -4.15 -8.58 16.39
N GLY A 95 -4.57 -7.62 17.20
CA GLY A 95 -3.76 -6.97 18.24
C GLY A 95 -3.08 -5.68 17.80
N THR A 96 -3.26 -5.23 16.54
CA THR A 96 -2.73 -3.95 16.08
C THR A 96 -3.28 -2.82 16.95
N MET A 97 -2.41 -1.94 17.43
CA MET A 97 -2.83 -0.73 18.12
C MET A 97 -3.09 0.34 17.06
N LEU A 98 -4.34 0.81 16.97
CA LEU A 98 -4.72 1.89 16.08
C LEU A 98 -5.06 3.15 16.86
N THR A 99 -4.63 4.29 16.35
CA THR A 99 -5.13 5.62 16.73
C THR A 99 -6.39 5.96 15.95
N GLN A 100 -7.06 7.07 16.29
CA GLN A 100 -8.22 7.54 15.54
C GLN A 100 -7.82 7.95 14.11
N VAL A 101 -6.67 8.61 13.97
CA VAL A 101 -6.10 9.01 12.67
C VAL A 101 -5.85 7.78 11.78
N GLN A 102 -5.25 6.72 12.34
CA GLN A 102 -5.00 5.48 11.60
C GLN A 102 -6.31 4.79 11.21
N ALA A 103 -7.34 4.78 12.07
CA ALA A 103 -8.64 4.25 11.71
C ALA A 103 -9.31 5.03 10.56
N GLN A 104 -9.18 6.37 10.57
CA GLN A 104 -9.64 7.20 9.46
C GLN A 104 -8.88 6.88 8.15
N GLN A 105 -7.57 6.65 8.22
CA GLN A 105 -6.79 6.21 7.06
C GLN A 105 -7.29 4.87 6.51
N VAL A 106 -7.57 3.89 7.38
CA VAL A 106 -8.16 2.61 6.99
C VAL A 106 -9.52 2.80 6.30
N ALA A 107 -10.38 3.67 6.84
CA ALA A 107 -11.67 4.00 6.23
C ALA A 107 -11.49 4.69 4.86
N ASN A 108 -10.49 5.55 4.71
CA ASN A 108 -10.18 6.21 3.44
C ASN A 108 -9.66 5.20 2.40
N SER A 109 -8.81 4.24 2.80
CA SER A 109 -8.36 3.16 1.92
C SER A 109 -9.52 2.26 1.49
N ALA A 110 -10.45 1.96 2.39
CA ALA A 110 -11.70 1.26 2.07
C ALA A 110 -12.54 2.01 1.03
N LYS A 111 -12.69 3.33 1.23
CA LYS A 111 -13.43 4.22 0.33
C LYS A 111 -12.77 4.26 -1.05
N LYS A 112 -11.44 4.31 -1.10
CA LYS A 112 -10.68 4.25 -2.36
C LYS A 112 -10.97 2.96 -3.14
N GLN A 113 -10.92 1.79 -2.48
CA GLN A 113 -11.27 0.52 -3.14
C GLN A 113 -12.72 0.47 -3.65
N LEU A 114 -13.67 1.11 -2.95
CA LEU A 114 -15.05 1.24 -3.42
C LEU A 114 -15.16 2.15 -4.65
N ASN A 115 -14.45 3.27 -4.65
CA ASN A 115 -14.41 4.21 -5.78
C ASN A 115 -13.84 3.53 -7.03
N GLU A 116 -12.77 2.75 -6.90
CA GLU A 116 -12.18 1.97 -8.00
C GLU A 116 -13.14 0.93 -8.58
N LYS A 117 -14.11 0.47 -7.78
CA LYS A 117 -15.19 -0.44 -8.19
C LYS A 117 -16.44 0.29 -8.73
N GLY A 118 -16.46 1.61 -8.73
CA GLY A 118 -17.54 2.44 -9.27
C GLY A 118 -18.55 2.99 -8.29
N TYR A 119 -18.28 2.84 -7.01
CA TYR A 119 -19.06 3.44 -5.93
C TYR A 119 -18.47 4.80 -5.52
N SER A 120 -18.34 5.74 -6.46
CA SER A 120 -17.67 7.04 -6.21
C SER A 120 -18.33 7.92 -5.17
N THR A 121 -19.64 7.73 -4.96
CA THR A 121 -20.43 8.48 -3.97
C THR A 121 -20.50 7.75 -2.62
N ALA A 122 -19.69 6.70 -2.43
CA ALA A 122 -19.65 5.95 -1.18
C ALA A 122 -19.22 6.83 -0.02
N LYS A 123 -19.97 6.74 1.09
CA LYS A 123 -19.62 7.31 2.38
C LYS A 123 -19.28 6.19 3.33
N ILE A 124 -18.14 6.30 3.98
CA ILE A 124 -17.71 5.35 5.02
C ILE A 124 -17.55 6.14 6.31
N THR A 125 -18.28 5.71 7.35
CA THR A 125 -18.03 6.14 8.72
C THR A 125 -17.43 4.98 9.49
N TRP A 126 -16.75 5.28 10.60
CA TRP A 126 -16.10 4.26 11.40
C TRP A 126 -16.33 4.47 12.88
N ASN A 127 -16.30 3.39 13.66
CA ASN A 127 -16.29 3.44 15.12
C ASN A 127 -15.52 2.25 15.71
N PHE A 128 -15.03 2.42 16.94
CA PHE A 128 -14.49 1.33 17.73
C PHE A 128 -15.58 0.75 18.63
N THR A 129 -15.80 -0.56 18.56
CA THR A 129 -16.75 -1.27 19.41
C THR A 129 -15.97 -2.20 20.36
N PRO A 130 -16.12 -2.06 21.70
CA PRO A 130 -15.42 -2.93 22.64
C PRO A 130 -15.92 -4.37 22.52
N VAL A 131 -14.99 -5.32 22.60
CA VAL A 131 -15.25 -6.78 22.48
C VAL A 131 -14.68 -7.57 23.68
N GLY A 132 -14.25 -6.87 24.73
CA GLY A 132 -13.74 -7.44 25.99
C GLY A 132 -12.21 -7.56 26.05
N ALA A 133 -11.68 -7.63 27.28
CA ALA A 133 -10.25 -7.68 27.58
C ALA A 133 -9.44 -6.50 26.97
N GLY A 134 -10.01 -5.29 27.00
CA GLY A 134 -9.38 -4.08 26.45
C GLY A 134 -9.27 -4.04 24.91
N ARG A 135 -9.87 -5.01 24.21
CA ARG A 135 -9.83 -5.09 22.74
C ARG A 135 -11.08 -4.48 22.11
N HIS A 136 -10.91 -3.99 20.90
CA HIS A 136 -11.94 -3.31 20.11
C HIS A 136 -12.05 -3.92 18.71
N ASP A 137 -13.24 -3.91 18.13
CA ASP A 137 -13.46 -4.11 16.70
C ASP A 137 -13.58 -2.74 16.03
N LEU A 138 -12.92 -2.52 14.90
CA LEU A 138 -13.15 -1.35 14.05
C LEU A 138 -14.29 -1.66 13.08
N ILE A 139 -15.44 -1.02 13.27
CA ILE A 139 -16.59 -1.19 12.40
C ILE A 139 -16.61 -0.07 11.37
N LEU A 140 -16.49 -0.42 10.09
CA LEU A 140 -16.66 0.49 8.96
C LEU A 140 -18.09 0.38 8.45
N ASN A 141 -18.90 1.42 8.68
CA ASN A 141 -20.26 1.49 8.18
C ASN A 141 -20.23 2.12 6.78
N VAL A 142 -20.59 1.33 5.78
CA VAL A 142 -20.52 1.68 4.37
C VAL A 142 -21.91 2.04 3.87
N VAL A 143 -22.05 3.28 3.42
CA VAL A 143 -23.15 3.72 2.58
C VAL A 143 -22.62 3.76 1.16
N PRO A 144 -22.92 2.76 0.30
CA PRO A 144 -22.24 2.57 -0.99
C PRO A 144 -22.47 3.70 -2.00
N GLY A 145 -23.51 4.52 -1.82
CA GLY A 145 -23.90 5.50 -2.82
C GLY A 145 -24.42 4.83 -4.11
N GLN A 146 -24.60 5.64 -5.16
CA GLN A 146 -25.02 5.15 -6.46
C GLN A 146 -23.80 4.78 -7.32
N SER A 147 -23.86 3.61 -7.98
CA SER A 147 -22.90 3.26 -9.02
C SER A 147 -23.23 4.02 -10.30
N LEU A 148 -22.27 4.80 -10.80
CA LEU A 148 -22.45 5.61 -11.99
C LEU A 148 -21.78 4.96 -13.19
N LYS A 149 -22.52 4.82 -14.29
CA LYS A 149 -21.98 4.39 -15.58
C LYS A 149 -21.32 5.58 -16.27
N LEU A 150 -20.01 5.47 -16.51
CA LEU A 150 -19.24 6.55 -17.12
C LEU A 150 -19.46 6.61 -18.64
N LYS A 151 -19.86 7.78 -19.14
CA LYS A 151 -19.89 8.14 -20.57
C LYS A 151 -18.92 9.28 -20.81
N ILE A 152 -17.95 9.06 -21.69
CA ILE A 152 -16.89 10.03 -21.99
C ILE A 152 -17.12 10.62 -23.38
N THR A 153 -17.06 11.94 -23.48
CA THR A 153 -17.13 12.72 -24.73
C THR A 153 -15.99 13.73 -24.81
N GLY A 154 -15.88 14.43 -25.94
CA GLY A 154 -14.81 15.40 -26.18
C GLY A 154 -13.53 14.73 -26.65
N ASP A 155 -12.39 15.17 -26.11
CA ASP A 155 -11.10 14.65 -26.49
C ASP A 155 -10.80 13.29 -25.83
N THR A 156 -10.81 12.25 -26.67
CA THR A 156 -10.57 10.86 -26.28
C THR A 156 -9.31 10.28 -26.93
N SER A 157 -8.37 11.14 -27.33
CA SER A 157 -7.17 10.76 -28.07
C SER A 157 -6.22 9.85 -27.28
N LEU A 158 -6.39 9.75 -25.96
CA LEU A 158 -5.52 8.99 -25.08
C LEU A 158 -6.14 7.66 -24.61
N HIS A 159 -5.33 6.61 -24.56
CA HIS A 159 -5.69 5.30 -24.01
C HIS A 159 -4.76 4.88 -22.86
N PRO A 160 -5.23 4.06 -21.89
CA PRO A 160 -6.62 3.67 -21.68
C PRO A 160 -7.45 4.82 -21.10
N ARG A 161 -8.74 4.80 -21.41
CA ARG A 161 -9.75 5.71 -20.83
C ARG A 161 -10.19 5.21 -19.46
N PRO A 162 -10.62 6.10 -18.55
CA PRO A 162 -11.20 5.67 -17.28
C PRO A 162 -12.42 4.78 -17.55
N LYS A 163 -12.49 3.65 -16.85
CA LYS A 163 -13.60 2.68 -16.98
C LYS A 163 -14.73 2.96 -15.99
N VAL A 164 -14.42 3.74 -14.96
CA VAL A 164 -15.24 3.95 -13.78
C VAL A 164 -15.25 5.44 -13.50
N TYR A 165 -16.42 5.97 -13.15
CA TYR A 165 -16.54 7.36 -12.72
C TYR A 165 -16.01 7.50 -11.29
N SER A 166 -14.95 8.28 -11.10
CA SER A 166 -14.48 8.79 -9.81
C SER A 166 -13.68 10.07 -10.07
N ALA A 167 -13.70 11.01 -9.12
CA ALA A 167 -12.93 12.26 -9.25
C ALA A 167 -11.44 11.98 -9.52
N GLU A 168 -10.84 11.07 -8.74
CA GLU A 168 -9.44 10.66 -8.92
C GLU A 168 -9.16 10.09 -10.33
N ALA A 169 -10.04 9.26 -10.89
CA ALA A 169 -9.84 8.70 -12.23
C ALA A 169 -9.98 9.75 -13.34
N ILE A 170 -10.85 10.74 -13.16
CA ILE A 170 -11.05 11.86 -14.08
C ILE A 170 -9.85 12.80 -14.03
N ASP A 171 -9.39 13.16 -12.82
CA ASP A 171 -8.22 14.02 -12.60
C ASP A 171 -6.93 13.39 -13.13
N GLN A 172 -6.75 12.08 -12.92
CA GLN A 172 -5.62 11.36 -13.49
C GLN A 172 -5.66 11.35 -15.02
N TYR A 173 -6.84 11.17 -15.63
CA TYR A 173 -6.96 11.20 -17.08
C TYR A 173 -6.78 12.61 -17.65
N SER A 174 -7.30 13.65 -16.99
CA SER A 174 -7.10 15.04 -17.41
C SER A 174 -5.63 15.45 -17.34
N ALA A 175 -4.91 15.08 -16.29
CA ALA A 175 -3.48 15.32 -16.15
C ALA A 175 -2.66 14.60 -17.23
N ARG A 176 -3.00 13.34 -17.55
CA ARG A 176 -2.36 12.59 -18.65
C ARG A 176 -2.63 13.23 -20.01
N LEU A 177 -3.86 13.68 -20.25
CA LEU A 177 -4.25 14.35 -21.49
C LEU A 177 -3.54 15.70 -21.63
N GLN A 178 -3.44 16.48 -20.56
CA GLN A 178 -2.69 17.73 -20.54
C GLN A 178 -1.21 17.47 -20.84
N SER A 179 -0.59 16.50 -20.15
CA SER A 179 0.80 16.11 -20.39
C SER A 179 1.03 15.65 -21.82
N HIS A 180 0.06 14.97 -22.45
CA HIS A 180 0.14 14.55 -23.85
C HIS A 180 0.23 15.74 -24.80
N TYR A 181 -0.58 16.78 -24.58
CA TYR A 181 -0.56 17.99 -25.41
C TYR A 181 0.67 18.87 -25.19
N ILE A 182 1.15 18.99 -23.95
CA ILE A 182 2.42 19.67 -23.66
C ILE A 182 3.57 18.95 -24.39
N ALA A 183 3.60 17.62 -24.33
CA ALA A 183 4.59 16.82 -25.04
C ALA A 183 4.55 17.00 -26.57
N GLN A 184 3.38 17.29 -27.15
CA GLN A 184 3.26 17.60 -28.58
C GLN A 184 3.77 19.01 -28.94
N GLY A 185 4.08 19.87 -27.97
CA GLY A 185 4.58 21.22 -28.18
C GLY A 185 3.59 22.33 -27.80
N TYR A 186 2.40 21.99 -27.30
CA TYR A 186 1.40 22.96 -26.83
C TYR A 186 1.58 23.21 -25.33
N TYR A 187 2.60 24.00 -24.95
CA TYR A 187 2.98 24.15 -23.54
C TYR A 187 1.90 24.82 -22.68
N ASP A 188 1.07 25.66 -23.30
CA ASP A 188 -0.04 26.34 -22.64
C ASP A 188 -1.33 25.51 -22.58
N ALA A 189 -1.26 24.22 -22.94
CA ALA A 189 -2.42 23.35 -22.96
C ALA A 189 -3.12 23.27 -21.59
N LYS A 190 -4.44 23.43 -21.63
CA LYS A 190 -5.34 23.30 -20.48
C LYS A 190 -6.45 22.31 -20.82
N VAL A 191 -6.74 21.44 -19.88
CA VAL A 191 -7.84 20.47 -19.97
C VAL A 191 -8.91 20.91 -18.97
N ASN A 192 -10.07 21.29 -19.50
CA ASN A 192 -11.25 21.55 -18.70
C ASN A 192 -12.16 20.32 -18.79
N THR A 193 -12.74 19.95 -17.66
CA THR A 193 -13.68 18.83 -17.59
C THR A 193 -15.05 19.37 -17.22
N ASN A 194 -16.05 19.07 -18.05
CA ASN A 194 -17.45 19.33 -17.73
C ASN A 194 -18.08 17.99 -17.31
N GLU A 195 -18.56 17.93 -16.08
CA GLU A 195 -19.18 16.73 -15.52
C GLU A 195 -20.68 16.98 -15.28
N GLU A 196 -21.51 16.10 -15.81
CA GLU A 196 -22.95 16.13 -15.60
C GLU A 196 -23.45 14.74 -15.22
N ILE A 197 -24.21 14.66 -14.12
CA ILE A 197 -24.79 13.39 -13.65
C ILE A 197 -26.27 13.38 -14.00
N GLN A 198 -26.66 12.45 -14.88
CA GLN A 198 -28.03 12.22 -15.29
C GLN A 198 -28.49 10.84 -14.83
N GLY A 199 -29.20 10.79 -13.71
CA GLY A 199 -29.65 9.54 -13.10
C GLY A 199 -28.47 8.64 -12.70
N LYS A 200 -28.29 7.51 -13.40
CA LYS A 200 -27.21 6.54 -13.16
C LYS A 200 -26.03 6.70 -14.13
N GLU A 201 -26.02 7.73 -14.96
CA GLU A 201 -24.97 7.98 -15.94
C GLU A 201 -24.20 9.25 -15.57
N ALA A 202 -22.87 9.17 -15.59
CA ALA A 202 -22.00 10.32 -15.45
C ALA A 202 -21.42 10.66 -16.83
N HIS A 203 -21.80 11.81 -17.37
CA HIS A 203 -21.33 12.35 -18.62
C HIS A 203 -20.13 13.25 -18.35
N VAL A 204 -18.97 12.85 -18.85
CA VAL A 204 -17.71 13.56 -18.65
C VAL A 204 -17.18 14.00 -20.00
N ASN A 205 -17.15 15.31 -20.24
CA ASN A 205 -16.66 15.90 -21.46
C ASN A 205 -15.29 16.55 -21.23
N PHE A 206 -14.24 16.03 -21.88
CA PHE A 206 -12.90 16.60 -21.81
C PHE A 206 -12.69 17.61 -22.93
N VAL A 207 -12.53 18.89 -22.57
CA VAL A 207 -12.32 19.99 -23.51
C VAL A 207 -10.88 20.47 -23.39
N VAL A 208 -10.14 20.40 -24.48
CA VAL A 208 -8.73 20.81 -24.52
C VAL A 208 -8.59 22.15 -25.22
N THR A 209 -7.99 23.12 -24.52
CA THR A 209 -7.50 24.35 -25.11
C THR A 209 -5.99 24.24 -25.28
N ARG A 210 -5.50 24.20 -26.52
CA ARG A 210 -4.07 23.94 -26.81
C ARG A 210 -3.16 25.13 -26.51
N GLY A 211 -3.61 26.35 -26.82
CA GLY A 211 -2.74 27.53 -26.77
C GLY A 211 -1.72 27.55 -27.91
N ASP A 212 -0.63 28.28 -27.71
CA ASP A 212 0.42 28.47 -28.72
C ASP A 212 1.28 27.20 -28.89
N PHE A 213 1.75 26.97 -30.12
CA PHE A 213 2.69 25.88 -30.42
C PHE A 213 4.12 26.37 -30.25
N TYR A 214 4.93 25.59 -29.56
CA TYR A 214 6.35 25.82 -29.33
C TYR A 214 7.15 24.71 -30.04
N HIS A 215 7.72 23.76 -29.31
CA HIS A 215 8.46 22.63 -29.87
C HIS A 215 8.04 21.32 -29.21
N PRO A 216 7.92 20.21 -29.97
CA PRO A 216 7.58 18.92 -29.39
C PRO A 216 8.69 18.43 -28.44
N ILE A 217 8.29 17.76 -27.38
CA ILE A 217 9.18 17.18 -26.38
C ILE A 217 9.26 15.67 -26.64
N ASP A 218 10.48 15.13 -26.81
CA ASP A 218 10.68 13.68 -26.85
C ASP A 218 10.54 13.08 -25.45
N MET A 219 9.29 12.87 -25.02
CA MET A 219 8.98 12.27 -23.73
C MET A 219 9.56 10.86 -23.58
N LYS A 220 9.81 10.12 -24.66
CA LYS A 220 10.39 8.78 -24.56
C LYS A 220 11.85 8.86 -24.09
N ALA A 221 12.62 9.79 -24.66
CA ALA A 221 14.00 10.05 -24.24
C ALA A 221 14.04 10.63 -22.82
N VAL A 222 13.24 11.65 -22.53
CA VAL A 222 13.19 12.33 -21.21
C VAL A 222 12.81 11.35 -20.10
N CYS A 223 11.70 10.61 -20.26
CA CYS A 223 11.27 9.65 -19.25
C CYS A 223 12.25 8.50 -19.09
N GLY A 224 12.87 8.02 -20.18
CA GLY A 224 13.91 6.99 -20.12
C GLY A 224 15.08 7.40 -19.22
N CYS A 225 15.60 8.61 -19.44
CA CYS A 225 16.68 9.20 -18.64
C CYS A 225 16.27 9.37 -17.17
N LEU A 226 15.08 9.93 -16.91
CA LEU A 226 14.59 10.15 -15.54
C LEU A 226 14.39 8.85 -14.75
N PHE A 227 13.83 7.81 -15.37
CA PHE A 227 13.67 6.50 -14.73
C PHE A 227 15.01 5.79 -14.51
N GLU A 228 16.03 6.04 -15.32
CA GLU A 228 17.39 5.58 -15.07
C GLU A 228 18.00 6.27 -13.85
N LYS A 229 17.99 7.62 -13.84
CA LYS A 229 18.47 8.42 -12.70
C LYS A 229 17.76 8.06 -11.39
N ARG A 230 16.43 7.86 -11.43
CA ARG A 230 15.66 7.43 -10.25
C ARG A 230 16.12 6.07 -9.73
N ARG A 231 16.33 5.09 -10.62
CA ARG A 231 16.80 3.75 -10.21
C ARG A 231 18.20 3.79 -9.61
N GLU A 232 19.06 4.68 -10.09
CA GLU A 232 20.39 4.89 -9.50
C GLU A 232 20.31 5.55 -8.12
N ALA A 233 19.49 6.59 -7.98
CA ALA A 233 19.25 7.26 -6.70
C ALA A 233 18.66 6.30 -5.66
N GLU A 234 17.64 5.50 -6.03
CA GLU A 234 17.03 4.51 -5.14
C GLU A 234 18.07 3.48 -4.67
N LYS A 235 18.96 2.98 -5.54
CA LYS A 235 20.05 2.06 -5.15
C LYS A 235 21.03 2.66 -4.15
N GLN A 236 21.21 3.98 -4.18
CA GLN A 236 22.08 4.72 -3.28
C GLN A 236 21.40 5.10 -1.97
N GLY A 237 20.14 4.68 -1.74
CA GLY A 237 19.39 5.00 -0.52
C GLY A 237 18.71 6.36 -0.54
N ILE A 238 18.60 7.00 -1.71
CA ILE A 238 17.94 8.30 -1.86
C ILE A 238 16.46 8.06 -2.12
N LEU A 239 15.61 8.49 -1.18
CA LEU A 239 14.15 8.31 -1.26
C LEU A 239 13.45 9.44 -2.00
N ASP A 240 13.92 10.68 -1.80
CA ASP A 240 13.32 11.86 -2.41
C ASP A 240 13.94 12.11 -3.79
N PHE A 241 13.08 12.05 -4.81
CA PHE A 241 13.44 12.28 -6.20
C PHE A 241 12.41 13.21 -6.82
N SER A 242 12.82 14.43 -7.18
CA SER A 242 12.00 15.36 -7.95
C SER A 242 12.68 15.75 -9.24
N ALA A 243 11.91 15.89 -10.31
CA ALA A 243 12.39 16.32 -11.61
C ALA A 243 11.78 17.68 -11.94
N ARG A 244 12.61 18.59 -12.45
CA ARG A 244 12.19 19.88 -13.00
C ARG A 244 12.72 20.02 -14.41
N MET A 245 12.01 20.75 -15.24
CA MET A 245 12.43 21.05 -16.61
C MET A 245 11.95 22.44 -16.97
N ASP A 246 12.78 23.17 -17.70
CA ASP A 246 12.46 24.51 -18.21
C ASP A 246 12.41 24.46 -19.75
N GLU A 247 12.30 25.63 -20.39
CA GLU A 247 12.24 25.76 -21.85
C GLU A 247 13.47 25.22 -22.59
N SER A 248 14.59 24.94 -21.91
CA SER A 248 15.75 24.26 -22.51
C SER A 248 15.48 22.79 -22.82
N LEU A 249 14.38 22.21 -22.31
CA LEU A 249 14.00 20.80 -22.43
C LEU A 249 15.01 19.83 -21.79
N GLU A 250 15.93 20.34 -20.97
CA GLU A 250 16.88 19.53 -20.21
C GLU A 250 16.31 19.22 -18.82
N PRO A 251 16.04 17.94 -18.49
CA PRO A 251 15.52 17.58 -17.18
C PRO A 251 16.61 17.68 -16.11
N LYS A 252 16.35 18.55 -15.12
CA LYS A 252 17.13 18.68 -13.88
C LYS A 252 16.48 17.82 -12.80
N VAL A 253 17.30 17.19 -11.96
CA VAL A 253 16.83 16.32 -10.88
C VAL A 253 17.35 16.87 -9.57
N ASP A 254 16.46 17.01 -8.59
CA ASP A 254 16.84 17.27 -7.21
C ASP A 254 16.71 15.97 -6.42
N LEU A 255 17.79 15.65 -5.70
CA LEU A 255 17.91 14.44 -4.92
C LEU A 255 17.90 14.79 -3.43
N GLY A 256 17.20 13.98 -2.65
CA GLY A 256 17.27 14.04 -1.19
C GLY A 256 18.59 13.50 -0.64
N ARG A 257 18.62 13.35 0.68
CA ARG A 257 19.75 12.72 1.36
C ARG A 257 19.71 11.20 1.17
N PRO A 258 20.86 10.54 1.02
CA PRO A 258 20.94 9.08 1.05
C PRO A 258 20.76 8.58 2.49
N TYR A 259 20.07 7.45 2.64
CA TYR A 259 19.89 6.76 3.91
C TYR A 259 20.44 5.34 3.83
N THR A 260 21.07 4.88 4.90
CA THR A 260 21.36 3.46 5.11
C THR A 260 20.26 2.83 5.97
N VAL A 261 20.00 1.55 5.75
CA VAL A 261 19.06 0.78 6.56
C VAL A 261 19.57 0.74 8.00
N GLY A 262 18.77 1.27 8.93
CA GLY A 262 18.98 1.10 10.37
C GLY A 262 18.49 -0.28 10.80
N ARG A 263 17.56 -0.33 11.74
CA ARG A 263 16.93 -1.57 12.19
C ARG A 263 15.72 -1.93 11.34
N ILE A 264 15.62 -3.20 10.95
CA ILE A 264 14.41 -3.75 10.35
C ILE A 264 13.61 -4.42 11.48
N THR A 265 12.39 -3.97 11.71
CA THR A 265 11.52 -4.47 12.78
C THR A 265 10.26 -5.08 12.19
N PHE A 266 10.01 -6.36 12.48
CA PHE A 266 8.77 -7.05 12.11
C PHE A 266 7.81 -7.04 13.29
N LEU A 267 6.60 -6.53 13.10
CA LEU A 267 5.56 -6.48 14.14
C LEU A 267 4.40 -7.41 13.79
N GLY A 268 3.73 -7.94 14.81
CA GLY A 268 2.52 -8.76 14.62
C GLY A 268 2.75 -10.27 14.41
N HIS A 269 3.99 -10.73 14.39
CA HIS A 269 4.31 -12.16 14.40
C HIS A 269 4.35 -12.73 15.83
N LYS A 270 3.90 -13.98 15.99
CA LYS A 270 3.85 -14.74 17.26
C LYS A 270 4.26 -16.20 17.07
N ARG A 271 3.85 -16.82 15.96
CA ARG A 271 4.13 -18.24 15.65
C ARG A 271 5.42 -18.43 14.87
N TYR A 272 5.83 -17.41 14.12
CA TYR A 272 7.01 -17.47 13.27
C TYR A 272 8.18 -16.78 13.96
N SER A 273 9.35 -17.41 13.91
CA SER A 273 10.58 -16.82 14.42
C SER A 273 11.01 -15.63 13.56
N ASP A 274 11.61 -14.61 14.19
CA ASP A 274 12.16 -13.45 13.48
C ASP A 274 13.19 -13.89 12.43
N SER A 275 14.01 -14.89 12.74
CA SER A 275 14.95 -15.50 11.78
C SER A 275 14.26 -16.09 10.54
N LEU A 276 13.11 -16.73 10.70
CA LEU A 276 12.36 -17.27 9.56
C LEU A 276 11.85 -16.13 8.68
N ILE A 277 11.33 -15.07 9.28
CA ILE A 277 10.82 -13.89 8.55
C ILE A 277 11.97 -13.21 7.80
N ARG A 278 13.11 -12.97 8.48
CA ARG A 278 14.31 -12.40 7.88
C ARG A 278 14.85 -13.24 6.73
N SER A 279 14.77 -14.56 6.78
CA SER A 279 15.22 -15.42 5.67
C SER A 279 14.46 -15.18 4.35
N HIS A 280 13.29 -14.54 4.41
CA HIS A 280 12.48 -14.17 3.26
C HIS A 280 12.66 -12.71 2.81
N PHE A 281 13.40 -11.92 3.58
CA PHE A 281 13.67 -10.53 3.32
C PHE A 281 15.01 -10.39 2.58
N LEU A 282 15.09 -9.52 1.56
CA LEU A 282 16.31 -9.36 0.75
C LEU A 282 17.16 -8.15 1.19
N LEU A 283 16.54 -7.18 1.84
CA LEU A 283 17.20 -5.98 2.31
C LEU A 283 17.83 -6.26 3.68
N ASP A 284 19.12 -6.04 3.80
CA ASP A 284 19.86 -6.24 5.05
C ASP A 284 20.02 -4.91 5.81
N GLU A 285 20.32 -4.99 7.10
CA GLU A 285 20.65 -3.83 7.93
C GLU A 285 22.06 -3.32 7.59
N GLY A 286 22.27 -2.00 7.67
CA GLY A 286 23.57 -1.35 7.41
C GLY A 286 23.92 -1.10 5.93
N VAL A 287 23.13 -1.58 4.97
CA VAL A 287 23.32 -1.30 3.53
C VAL A 287 22.56 -0.02 3.11
N PRO A 288 22.83 0.58 1.94
CA PRO A 288 21.98 1.65 1.41
C PRO A 288 20.51 1.22 1.33
N LEU A 289 19.57 2.10 1.70
CA LEU A 289 18.13 1.80 1.67
C LEU A 289 17.60 1.74 0.23
N ASP A 290 17.91 0.64 -0.46
CA ASP A 290 17.42 0.39 -1.82
C ASP A 290 15.91 0.12 -1.78
N ASN A 291 15.12 1.11 -2.20
CA ASN A 291 13.66 1.01 -2.23
C ASN A 291 13.16 -0.09 -3.18
N MET A 292 13.88 -0.38 -4.27
CA MET A 292 13.54 -1.52 -5.14
C MET A 292 13.79 -2.85 -4.42
N LEU A 293 14.86 -2.95 -3.63
CA LEU A 293 15.17 -4.14 -2.84
C LEU A 293 14.16 -4.31 -1.70
N LEU A 294 13.74 -3.22 -1.06
CA LEU A 294 12.66 -3.21 -0.07
C LEU A 294 11.35 -3.74 -0.67
N ARG A 295 10.90 -3.20 -1.81
CA ARG A 295 9.70 -3.67 -2.52
C ARG A 295 9.78 -5.16 -2.89
N LYS A 296 10.95 -5.62 -3.36
CA LYS A 296 11.18 -7.06 -3.64
C LYS A 296 11.14 -7.91 -2.37
N SER A 297 11.64 -7.40 -1.25
CA SER A 297 11.61 -8.08 0.04
C SER A 297 10.19 -8.27 0.54
N VAL A 298 9.37 -7.22 0.47
CA VAL A 298 7.93 -7.28 0.78
C VAL A 298 7.19 -8.25 -0.16
N ALA A 299 7.49 -8.20 -1.46
CA ALA A 299 6.91 -9.15 -2.41
C ALA A 299 7.28 -10.61 -2.09
N ARG A 300 8.52 -10.89 -1.64
CA ARG A 300 8.94 -12.22 -1.18
C ARG A 300 8.23 -12.65 0.11
N LEU A 301 8.04 -11.74 1.05
CA LEU A 301 7.24 -12.02 2.26
C LEU A 301 5.81 -12.39 1.88
N ASN A 302 5.18 -11.64 0.98
CA ASN A 302 3.83 -11.94 0.48
C ASN A 302 3.79 -13.30 -0.23
N ALA A 303 4.81 -13.63 -1.02
CA ALA A 303 4.92 -14.91 -1.70
C ALA A 303 5.15 -16.10 -0.75
N SER A 304 5.62 -15.88 0.49
CA SER A 304 5.80 -16.95 1.49
C SER A 304 4.48 -17.55 1.98
N ASN A 305 3.36 -16.84 1.78
CA ASN A 305 2.02 -17.26 2.19
C ASN A 305 1.86 -17.49 3.72
N LEU A 306 2.81 -17.00 4.53
CA LEU A 306 2.79 -17.06 6.00
C LEU A 306 1.92 -15.96 6.61
N PHE A 307 1.90 -14.81 5.93
CA PHE A 307 1.21 -13.59 6.33
C PHE A 307 0.15 -13.21 5.30
N GLU A 308 -0.84 -12.43 5.70
CA GLU A 308 -1.70 -11.74 4.74
C GLU A 308 -0.87 -10.71 3.98
N PRO A 309 -1.25 -10.37 2.72
CA PRO A 309 -0.44 -9.50 1.88
C PRO A 309 -0.16 -8.15 2.55
N VAL A 310 1.12 -7.82 2.69
CA VAL A 310 1.60 -6.51 3.14
C VAL A 310 1.59 -5.56 1.95
N ASP A 311 0.87 -4.45 2.10
CA ASP A 311 0.80 -3.36 1.13
C ASP A 311 1.74 -2.21 1.54
N GLU A 312 1.67 -1.08 0.82
CA GLU A 312 2.51 0.09 1.12
C GLU A 312 2.22 0.70 2.50
N HIS A 313 1.00 0.55 3.03
CA HIS A 313 0.63 1.04 4.37
C HIS A 313 1.23 0.18 5.48
N GLY A 314 1.48 -1.11 5.22
CA GLY A 314 2.12 -2.02 6.17
C GLY A 314 3.63 -1.80 6.32
N VAL A 315 4.23 -0.89 5.53
CA VAL A 315 5.66 -0.60 5.54
C VAL A 315 5.87 0.86 5.93
N HIS A 316 6.54 1.08 7.06
CA HIS A 316 6.87 2.41 7.55
C HIS A 316 8.38 2.60 7.54
N ILE A 317 8.83 3.69 6.92
CA ILE A 317 10.24 4.08 6.89
C ILE A 317 10.38 5.29 7.80
N LEU A 318 11.14 5.14 8.87
CA LEU A 318 11.41 6.19 9.85
C LEU A 318 12.83 6.69 9.61
N THR A 319 12.95 7.86 8.99
CA THR A 319 14.25 8.46 8.66
C THR A 319 14.79 9.29 9.83
N ASP A 320 16.08 9.17 10.11
CA ASP A 320 16.82 10.04 11.01
C ASP A 320 17.85 10.85 10.21
N ALA A 321 17.56 12.14 10.03
CA ALA A 321 18.38 13.05 9.25
C ALA A 321 19.74 13.38 9.91
N LYS A 322 19.92 13.11 11.22
CA LYS A 322 21.17 13.34 11.94
C LYS A 322 22.16 12.19 11.73
N THR A 323 21.67 10.96 11.82
CA THR A 323 22.49 9.75 11.67
C THR A 323 22.62 9.32 10.21
N GLY A 324 21.71 9.74 9.33
CA GLY A 324 21.63 9.25 7.95
C GLY A 324 21.12 7.80 7.89
N THR A 325 20.44 7.33 8.94
CA THR A 325 19.86 5.98 9.00
C THR A 325 18.36 6.04 8.85
N ALA A 326 17.77 4.97 8.32
CA ALA A 326 16.32 4.83 8.21
C ALA A 326 15.89 3.46 8.75
N ASP A 327 15.09 3.46 9.81
CA ASP A 327 14.51 2.26 10.37
C ASP A 327 13.30 1.82 9.54
N VAL A 328 13.19 0.52 9.29
CA VAL A 328 12.11 -0.05 8.48
C VAL A 328 11.23 -0.90 9.38
N VAL A 329 9.98 -0.47 9.57
CA VAL A 329 9.00 -1.18 10.38
C VAL A 329 7.97 -1.83 9.46
N ILE A 330 7.79 -3.14 9.61
CA ILE A 330 6.88 -3.94 8.79
C ILE A 330 5.82 -4.57 9.67
N ASN A 331 4.57 -4.19 9.42
CA ASN A 331 3.41 -4.70 10.13
C ASN A 331 2.89 -5.96 9.43
N LEU A 332 2.95 -7.10 10.13
CA LEU A 332 2.59 -8.42 9.59
C LEU A 332 1.31 -8.95 10.22
N VAL A 333 0.42 -9.47 9.37
CA VAL A 333 -0.77 -10.23 9.80
C VAL A 333 -0.50 -11.70 9.60
N GLU A 334 -0.36 -12.50 10.65
CA GLU A 334 -0.24 -13.94 10.41
C GLU A 334 -1.57 -14.54 9.92
N ARG A 335 -1.51 -15.37 8.86
CA ARG A 335 -2.71 -16.06 8.36
C ARG A 335 -3.24 -17.06 9.37
N LYS A 336 -4.57 -17.25 9.42
CA LYS A 336 -5.22 -18.17 10.38
C LYS A 336 -4.59 -19.56 10.35
N ARG A 337 -4.46 -20.18 11.54
CA ARG A 337 -3.87 -21.52 11.70
C ARG A 337 -4.69 -22.57 10.96
N ASN A 338 -6.01 -22.51 11.14
CA ASN A 338 -6.95 -23.42 10.53
C ASN A 338 -7.60 -22.72 9.34
N TYR A 339 -7.80 -23.47 8.27
CA TYR A 339 -8.50 -22.99 7.09
C TYR A 339 -9.42 -24.08 6.59
N TRP A 340 -10.49 -23.65 5.94
CA TRP A 340 -11.37 -24.50 5.18
C TRP A 340 -11.69 -23.78 3.87
N ASN A 341 -11.90 -24.54 2.82
CA ASN A 341 -12.39 -24.01 1.56
C ASN A 341 -13.30 -25.02 0.85
N PHE A 342 -14.14 -24.48 -0.03
CA PHE A 342 -14.92 -25.26 -0.99
C PHE A 342 -14.74 -24.61 -2.36
N ALA A 343 -14.47 -25.40 -3.40
CA ALA A 343 -14.36 -24.93 -4.76
C ALA A 343 -15.06 -25.88 -5.75
N GLY A 344 -15.63 -25.35 -6.83
CA GLY A 344 -16.27 -26.13 -7.90
C GLY A 344 -16.53 -25.31 -9.19
N PRO A 345 -16.72 -25.98 -10.36
CA PRO A 345 -17.14 -27.37 -10.50
C PRO A 345 -16.17 -28.32 -11.24
N LEU A 346 -16.21 -29.59 -10.81
CA LEU A 346 -15.59 -30.81 -11.36
C LEU A 346 -14.04 -30.93 -11.35
N PRO A 347 -13.46 -31.71 -10.41
CA PRO A 347 -14.11 -32.28 -9.22
C PRO A 347 -14.56 -31.17 -8.26
N LEU A 348 -15.67 -31.41 -7.57
CA LEU A 348 -16.02 -30.61 -6.40
C LEU A 348 -14.98 -30.88 -5.32
N THR A 349 -14.41 -29.82 -4.74
CA THR A 349 -13.36 -29.94 -3.72
C THR A 349 -13.81 -29.31 -2.42
N ALA A 350 -13.64 -30.03 -1.33
CA ALA A 350 -13.76 -29.53 0.03
C ALA A 350 -12.43 -29.77 0.72
N SER A 351 -11.84 -28.75 1.35
CA SER A 351 -10.63 -28.94 2.13
C SER A 351 -10.76 -28.35 3.54
N LEU A 352 -10.12 -29.02 4.47
CA LEU A 352 -9.92 -28.57 5.84
C LEU A 352 -8.45 -28.78 6.17
N GLY A 353 -7.78 -27.77 6.70
CA GLY A 353 -6.38 -27.88 7.06
C GLY A 353 -6.02 -27.06 8.29
N ALA A 354 -4.89 -27.43 8.88
CA ALA A 354 -4.32 -26.75 10.03
C ALA A 354 -2.79 -26.69 9.89
N ARG A 355 -2.22 -25.52 10.16
CA ARG A 355 -0.76 -25.38 10.36
C ARG A 355 -0.34 -26.05 11.67
N LEU A 356 0.82 -26.69 11.68
CA LEU A 356 1.37 -27.34 12.86
C LEU A 356 1.84 -26.29 13.90
N PRO A 357 2.06 -26.71 15.17
CA PRO A 357 2.51 -25.80 16.23
C PRO A 357 3.88 -25.16 15.96
N ALA A 358 4.15 -24.02 16.60
CA ALA A 358 5.44 -23.33 16.55
C ALA A 358 6.48 -24.07 17.41
N TRP A 359 7.04 -25.14 16.86
CA TRP A 359 8.10 -25.94 17.46
C TRP A 359 9.22 -26.20 16.45
N GLY A 360 10.45 -26.36 16.95
CA GLY A 360 11.64 -26.53 16.12
C GLY A 360 12.18 -25.21 15.53
N LYS A 361 13.21 -25.31 14.68
CA LYS A 361 13.83 -24.18 13.95
C LYS A 361 14.26 -24.62 12.56
N GLY A 362 14.30 -23.67 11.61
CA GLY A 362 14.82 -23.89 10.27
C GLY A 362 13.98 -24.88 9.45
N VAL A 363 14.59 -25.99 9.01
CA VAL A 363 13.88 -27.01 8.21
C VAL A 363 12.86 -27.78 9.06
N LEU A 364 13.10 -27.91 10.37
CA LEU A 364 12.22 -28.60 11.31
C LEU A 364 11.24 -27.64 12.01
N GLU A 365 11.11 -26.39 11.53
CA GLU A 365 10.16 -25.42 12.08
C GLU A 365 8.74 -25.81 11.66
N LEU A 366 8.06 -26.54 12.54
CA LEU A 366 6.75 -27.15 12.26
C LEU A 366 5.69 -26.10 11.90
N SER A 367 5.78 -24.85 12.39
CA SER A 367 4.82 -23.80 12.02
C SER A 367 4.78 -23.51 10.51
N THR A 368 5.80 -23.92 9.76
CA THR A 368 5.85 -23.82 8.29
C THR A 368 5.16 -24.97 7.55
N TYR A 369 4.73 -26.01 8.28
CA TYR A 369 4.04 -27.19 7.76
C TYR A 369 2.54 -27.11 8.05
N SER A 370 1.73 -27.63 7.12
CA SER A 370 0.30 -27.85 7.29
C SER A 370 -0.06 -29.30 7.06
N VAL A 371 -1.05 -29.75 7.82
CA VAL A 371 -1.78 -30.99 7.54
C VAL A 371 -3.13 -30.58 6.98
N SER A 372 -3.51 -31.17 5.84
CA SER A 372 -4.82 -30.91 5.24
C SER A 372 -5.49 -32.20 4.80
N PHE A 373 -6.81 -32.21 4.97
CA PHE A 373 -7.73 -33.21 4.45
C PHE A 373 -8.49 -32.59 3.29
N ASN A 374 -8.38 -33.20 2.12
CA ASN A 374 -9.05 -32.78 0.90
C ASN A 374 -10.01 -33.89 0.47
N LEU A 375 -11.26 -33.55 0.20
CA LEU A 375 -12.25 -34.45 -0.35
C LEU A 375 -12.57 -34.01 -1.77
N LEU A 376 -12.18 -34.83 -2.74
CA LEU A 376 -12.52 -34.63 -4.15
C LEU A 376 -13.77 -35.45 -4.48
N ALA A 377 -14.77 -34.82 -5.07
CA ALA A 377 -16.00 -35.47 -5.54
C ALA A 377 -16.09 -35.37 -7.07
N PHE A 378 -16.10 -36.52 -7.73
CA PHE A 378 -16.14 -36.63 -9.18
C PHE A 378 -17.58 -36.86 -9.66
N SER A 379 -17.97 -36.22 -10.77
CA SER A 379 -19.25 -36.54 -11.41
C SER A 379 -19.11 -37.80 -12.27
N THR A 380 -20.24 -38.45 -12.49
CA THR A 380 -20.38 -39.60 -13.39
C THR A 380 -20.20 -39.25 -14.87
N ILE A 381 -20.20 -37.97 -15.23
CA ILE A 381 -20.17 -37.47 -16.62
C ILE A 381 -18.74 -37.51 -17.18
N LEU A 382 -17.73 -37.21 -16.35
CA LEU A 382 -16.35 -37.52 -16.72
C LEU A 382 -16.12 -39.01 -16.45
N LYS A 383 -16.00 -39.81 -17.52
CA LYS A 383 -15.50 -41.19 -17.48
C LYS A 383 -14.02 -41.25 -17.08
N LEU A 384 -13.61 -40.50 -16.05
CA LEU A 384 -12.33 -40.73 -15.40
C LEU A 384 -12.43 -42.07 -14.68
N THR A 385 -11.42 -42.89 -14.90
CA THR A 385 -11.29 -44.30 -14.54
C THR A 385 -11.27 -44.59 -13.03
N THR A 386 -11.60 -43.62 -12.18
CA THR A 386 -11.66 -43.79 -10.73
C THR A 386 -12.96 -44.45 -10.32
N ALA A 387 -12.88 -45.70 -9.83
CA ALA A 387 -14.01 -46.47 -9.32
C ALA A 387 -14.72 -45.84 -8.08
N ARG A 388 -14.23 -44.71 -7.56
CA ARG A 388 -14.76 -44.04 -6.35
C ARG A 388 -15.28 -42.65 -6.67
N ARG A 389 -16.54 -42.39 -6.30
CA ARG A 389 -17.22 -41.09 -6.40
C ARG A 389 -16.59 -40.01 -5.50
N PHE A 390 -15.91 -40.43 -4.43
CA PHE A 390 -15.23 -39.57 -3.48
C PHE A 390 -13.79 -40.06 -3.25
N LEU A 391 -12.83 -39.14 -3.31
CA LEU A 391 -11.42 -39.41 -3.05
C LEU A 391 -10.94 -38.54 -1.88
N PRO A 392 -10.84 -39.12 -0.66
CA PRO A 392 -10.23 -38.43 0.47
C PRO A 392 -8.70 -38.48 0.36
N ILE A 393 -8.06 -37.33 0.56
CA ILE A 393 -6.61 -37.16 0.48
C ILE A 393 -6.16 -36.48 1.77
N LEU A 394 -5.30 -37.16 2.53
CA LEU A 394 -4.59 -36.54 3.65
C LEU A 394 -3.22 -36.11 3.13
N SER A 395 -2.86 -34.85 3.36
CA SER A 395 -1.57 -34.32 2.94
C SER A 395 -0.84 -33.67 4.11
N LEU A 396 0.47 -33.86 4.12
CA LEU A 396 1.43 -33.03 4.85
C LEU A 396 2.15 -32.17 3.82
N GLU A 397 2.04 -30.86 3.95
CA GLU A 397 2.63 -29.94 2.99
C GLU A 397 3.42 -28.85 3.70
N ARG A 398 4.37 -28.28 2.97
CA ARG A 398 5.11 -27.09 3.38
C ARG A 398 4.94 -26.07 2.27
N SER A 399 4.27 -24.95 2.57
CA SER A 399 4.03 -23.88 1.59
C SER A 399 5.34 -23.40 0.94
N PHE A 400 5.25 -22.92 -0.30
CA PHE A 400 6.43 -22.37 -0.96
C PHE A 400 6.93 -21.13 -0.23
N MET A 401 8.24 -21.11 0.01
CA MET A 401 8.92 -20.12 0.83
C MET A 401 10.19 -19.68 0.10
N PRO A 402 10.23 -18.45 -0.45
CA PRO A 402 11.38 -17.97 -1.22
C PRO A 402 12.73 -18.08 -0.51
N GLY A 403 12.75 -17.94 0.82
CA GLY A 403 13.96 -18.02 1.66
C GLY A 403 14.44 -19.46 1.91
N ALA A 404 13.51 -20.42 1.91
CA ALA A 404 13.81 -21.84 2.11
C ALA A 404 14.25 -22.58 0.82
N GLY A 405 14.21 -21.91 -0.32
CA GLY A 405 14.63 -22.46 -1.61
C GLY A 405 13.89 -23.75 -1.98
N PHE A 406 14.64 -24.83 -2.25
CA PHE A 406 14.09 -26.13 -2.61
C PHE A 406 13.50 -26.92 -1.41
N LEU A 407 13.72 -26.47 -0.17
CA LEU A 407 13.23 -27.17 1.03
C LEU A 407 11.76 -26.84 1.36
N SER A 408 11.01 -26.28 0.42
CA SER A 408 9.63 -25.80 0.59
C SER A 408 8.81 -25.99 -0.69
N GLY A 409 7.50 -25.77 -0.64
CA GLY A 409 6.63 -25.90 -1.81
C GLY A 409 6.36 -27.35 -2.23
N PHE A 410 6.36 -28.27 -1.26
CA PHE A 410 6.01 -29.67 -1.49
C PHE A 410 4.74 -30.04 -0.74
N ALA A 411 4.02 -31.03 -1.28
CA ALA A 411 2.91 -31.68 -0.61
C ALA A 411 3.09 -33.19 -0.74
N TYR A 412 2.98 -33.89 0.38
CA TYR A 412 3.07 -35.34 0.46
C TYR A 412 1.73 -35.91 0.90
N SER A 413 1.18 -36.81 0.09
CA SER A 413 -0.06 -37.52 0.37
C SER A 413 0.15 -39.02 0.20
N PRO A 414 0.05 -39.83 1.27
CA PRO A 414 0.25 -41.28 1.19
C PRO A 414 -0.69 -41.99 0.19
N GLN A 415 -1.86 -41.41 -0.07
CA GLN A 415 -2.87 -41.96 -0.97
C GLN A 415 -2.54 -41.72 -2.46
N ILE A 416 -1.54 -40.90 -2.77
CA ILE A 416 -1.16 -40.53 -4.12
C ILE A 416 0.20 -41.16 -4.45
N PRO A 417 0.36 -41.80 -5.63
CA PRO A 417 1.66 -42.32 -6.04
C PRO A 417 2.74 -41.22 -6.05
N TRP A 418 3.89 -41.50 -5.46
CA TRP A 418 4.96 -40.52 -5.22
C TRP A 418 5.43 -39.77 -6.47
N LYS A 419 5.34 -40.38 -7.66
CA LYS A 419 5.66 -39.75 -8.96
C LYS A 419 4.86 -38.46 -9.20
N TYR A 420 3.59 -38.43 -8.78
CA TYR A 420 2.75 -37.24 -8.90
C TYR A 420 3.14 -36.19 -7.86
N SER A 421 3.54 -36.58 -6.65
CA SER A 421 4.04 -35.65 -5.64
C SER A 421 5.33 -34.96 -6.10
N VAL A 422 6.26 -35.70 -6.71
CA VAL A 422 7.50 -35.14 -7.28
C VAL A 422 7.20 -34.22 -8.47
N MET A 423 6.28 -34.64 -9.34
CA MET A 423 5.84 -33.80 -10.47
C MET A 423 5.21 -32.49 -9.98
N ASN A 424 4.30 -32.56 -9.01
CA ASN A 424 3.66 -31.39 -8.41
C ASN A 424 4.67 -30.47 -7.70
N TYR A 425 5.65 -31.03 -7.01
CA TYR A 425 6.76 -30.27 -6.43
C TYR A 425 7.58 -29.54 -7.52
N GLY A 426 7.94 -30.24 -8.59
CA GLY A 426 8.64 -29.65 -9.74
C GLY A 426 7.85 -28.49 -10.36
N PHE A 427 6.56 -28.67 -10.60
CA PHE A 427 5.67 -27.61 -11.08
C PHE A 427 5.60 -26.44 -10.11
N THR A 428 5.42 -26.71 -8.81
CA THR A 428 5.37 -25.66 -7.77
C THR A 428 6.64 -24.84 -7.75
N GLN A 429 7.82 -25.49 -7.85
CA GLN A 429 9.11 -24.81 -7.88
C GLN A 429 9.27 -23.92 -9.13
N VAL A 430 8.88 -24.42 -10.31
CA VAL A 430 8.93 -23.66 -11.55
C VAL A 430 7.98 -22.47 -11.48
N GLU A 431 6.72 -22.73 -11.13
CA GLU A 431 5.68 -21.72 -11.10
C GLU A 431 6.00 -20.60 -10.12
N GLN A 432 6.30 -20.93 -8.86
CA GLN A 432 6.51 -19.92 -7.81
C GLN A 432 7.78 -19.10 -8.02
N ARG A 433 8.77 -19.61 -8.75
CA ARG A 433 10.01 -18.87 -9.08
C ARG A 433 9.87 -18.03 -10.34
N LEU A 434 9.04 -18.44 -11.29
CA LEU A 434 8.80 -17.71 -12.52
C LEU A 434 7.73 -16.63 -12.33
N THR A 435 6.66 -16.89 -11.59
CA THR A 435 5.54 -15.97 -11.40
C THR A 435 5.98 -14.56 -10.97
N PRO A 436 6.81 -14.36 -9.92
CA PRO A 436 7.25 -13.02 -9.54
C PRO A 436 8.06 -12.32 -10.63
N LYS A 437 8.87 -13.08 -11.38
CA LYS A 437 9.63 -12.55 -12.51
C LYS A 437 8.72 -12.20 -13.67
N LEU A 438 7.65 -12.96 -13.92
CA LEU A 438 6.74 -12.71 -15.03
C LEU A 438 5.74 -11.58 -14.72
N ALA A 439 5.24 -11.51 -13.48
CA ALA A 439 4.25 -10.53 -13.05
C ALA A 439 4.69 -9.08 -13.26
N GLY A 440 5.98 -8.78 -13.01
CA GLY A 440 6.59 -7.48 -13.32
C GLY A 440 5.87 -6.30 -12.65
N ALA A 441 6.27 -5.92 -11.45
CA ALA A 441 5.71 -4.73 -10.79
C ALA A 441 6.05 -3.45 -11.56
N ARG A 442 5.04 -2.62 -11.83
CA ARG A 442 5.22 -1.26 -12.35
C ARG A 442 5.62 -0.35 -11.18
N GLY A 443 6.67 0.46 -11.36
CA GLY A 443 7.02 1.50 -10.39
C GLY A 443 6.01 2.66 -10.43
N PRO A 444 6.06 3.58 -9.47
CA PRO A 444 5.28 4.81 -9.51
C PRO A 444 5.73 5.73 -10.67
N ASP A 445 4.81 6.55 -11.15
CA ASP A 445 5.09 7.54 -12.18
C ASP A 445 6.01 8.66 -11.66
N ILE A 446 6.65 9.39 -12.58
CA ILE A 446 7.44 10.58 -12.26
C ILE A 446 6.67 11.79 -12.77
N VAL A 447 6.39 12.74 -11.89
CA VAL A 447 5.86 14.06 -12.29
C VAL A 447 7.04 15.01 -12.41
N ILE A 448 7.17 15.65 -13.58
CA ILE A 448 8.16 16.68 -13.86
C ILE A 448 7.46 18.03 -13.69
N ALA A 449 8.03 18.88 -12.84
CA ALA A 449 7.66 20.29 -12.75
C ALA A 449 8.21 21.02 -13.99
N PHE A 450 7.33 21.34 -14.93
CA PHE A 450 7.68 22.01 -16.18
C PHE A 450 7.40 23.51 -16.08
N GLN A 451 8.46 24.31 -16.08
CA GLN A 451 8.38 25.76 -16.12
C GLN A 451 8.16 26.22 -17.56
N ARG A 452 7.00 26.81 -17.82
CA ARG A 452 6.58 27.32 -19.13
C ARG A 452 6.36 28.85 -19.07
N PRO A 453 6.24 29.55 -20.21
CA PRO A 453 6.11 31.00 -20.22
C PRO A 453 4.96 31.55 -19.36
N LYS A 454 3.81 30.86 -19.34
CA LYS A 454 2.60 31.29 -18.62
C LYS A 454 2.39 30.56 -17.27
N GLY A 455 3.46 30.07 -16.65
CA GLY A 455 3.46 29.49 -15.30
C GLY A 455 4.07 28.10 -15.22
N GLU A 456 3.64 27.30 -14.24
CA GLU A 456 4.11 25.92 -14.09
C GLU A 456 3.05 24.93 -14.63
N ALA A 457 3.49 23.77 -15.11
CA ALA A 457 2.63 22.63 -15.43
C ALA A 457 3.32 21.31 -15.08
N GLY A 458 2.51 20.29 -14.76
CA GLY A 458 3.03 18.93 -14.58
C GLY A 458 3.16 18.19 -15.91
N LEU A 459 4.32 17.62 -16.17
CA LEU A 459 4.54 16.61 -17.21
C LEU A 459 4.62 15.22 -16.55
N LEU A 460 3.84 14.26 -17.05
CA LEU A 460 3.77 12.93 -16.48
C LEU A 460 4.62 11.94 -17.27
N CYS A 461 5.64 11.40 -16.62
CA CYS A 461 6.36 10.23 -17.07
C CYS A 461 5.71 8.98 -16.49
N GLU A 462 4.88 8.33 -17.29
CA GLU A 462 4.31 7.03 -16.97
C GLU A 462 5.40 5.97 -16.83
N ALA A 463 5.39 5.22 -15.73
CA ALA A 463 6.35 4.15 -15.50
C ALA A 463 6.37 3.15 -16.67
N PRO A 464 7.54 2.77 -17.19
CA PRO A 464 7.60 1.90 -18.35
C PRO A 464 6.95 0.55 -18.03
N GLN A 465 6.20 0.02 -19.00
CA GLN A 465 5.67 -1.33 -18.89
C GLN A 465 6.84 -2.32 -18.81
N PRO A 466 6.69 -3.44 -18.08
CA PRO A 466 7.74 -4.45 -18.02
C PRO A 466 8.08 -4.95 -19.43
N ARG A 467 9.39 -5.10 -19.72
CA ARG A 467 9.86 -5.63 -21.02
C ARG A 467 9.17 -6.96 -21.34
N PHE A 468 8.78 -7.12 -22.61
CA PHE A 468 8.04 -8.28 -23.10
C PHE A 468 6.72 -8.54 -22.35
N LYS A 469 5.99 -7.50 -21.94
CA LYS A 469 4.73 -7.63 -21.20
C LYS A 469 3.78 -8.66 -21.81
N VAL A 470 3.52 -8.61 -23.11
CA VAL A 470 2.61 -9.56 -23.79
C VAL A 470 3.10 -10.99 -23.66
N VAL A 471 4.40 -11.24 -23.87
CA VAL A 471 5.01 -12.56 -23.73
C VAL A 471 4.95 -13.03 -22.29
N ARG A 472 5.25 -12.16 -21.32
CA ARG A 472 5.15 -12.46 -19.88
C ARG A 472 3.73 -12.79 -19.46
N THR A 473 2.75 -12.03 -19.91
CA THR A 473 1.33 -12.30 -19.66
C THR A 473 0.91 -13.63 -20.28
N GLY A 474 1.31 -13.91 -21.52
CA GLY A 474 1.08 -15.19 -22.17
C GLY A 474 1.74 -16.36 -21.43
N ALA A 475 2.98 -16.19 -20.97
CA ALA A 475 3.69 -17.17 -20.17
C ALA A 475 3.02 -17.41 -18.81
N MET A 476 2.51 -16.36 -18.15
CA MET A 476 1.71 -16.48 -16.92
C MET A 476 0.43 -17.28 -17.15
N ILE A 477 -0.30 -16.99 -18.23
CA ILE A 477 -1.52 -17.72 -18.59
C ILE A 477 -1.17 -19.19 -18.85
N GLY A 478 -0.12 -19.46 -19.64
CA GLY A 478 0.36 -20.81 -19.91
C GLY A 478 0.74 -21.57 -18.65
N LEU A 479 1.47 -20.92 -17.73
CA LEU A 479 1.86 -21.48 -16.43
C LEU A 479 0.63 -21.88 -15.60
N HIS A 480 -0.41 -21.05 -15.55
CA HIS A 480 -1.67 -21.36 -14.87
C HIS A 480 -2.45 -22.49 -15.54
N VAL A 481 -2.51 -22.52 -16.88
CA VAL A 481 -3.18 -23.59 -17.63
C VAL A 481 -2.50 -24.93 -17.39
N VAL A 482 -1.16 -24.98 -17.47
CA VAL A 482 -0.39 -26.21 -17.18
C VAL A 482 -0.63 -26.69 -15.75
N ARG A 483 -0.66 -25.79 -14.77
CA ARG A 483 -1.02 -26.15 -13.39
C ARG A 483 -2.39 -26.80 -13.31
N THR A 484 -3.42 -26.15 -13.88
CA THR A 484 -4.78 -26.69 -13.85
C THR A 484 -4.87 -28.08 -14.47
N LEU A 485 -4.18 -28.33 -15.59
CA LEU A 485 -4.13 -29.63 -16.24
C LEU A 485 -3.36 -30.69 -15.43
N SER A 486 -2.31 -30.31 -14.71
CA SER A 486 -1.51 -31.22 -13.88
C SER A 486 -2.15 -31.60 -12.53
N SER A 487 -3.18 -30.85 -12.12
CA SER A 487 -3.99 -31.13 -10.92
C SER A 487 -5.18 -32.07 -11.19
N PHE A 488 -5.41 -32.45 -12.45
CA PHE A 488 -6.25 -33.59 -12.86
C PHE A 488 -5.37 -34.83 -13.04
#